data_AF-A0A7D3X179-F1
#
_entry.id   AF-A0A7D3X179-F1
#
_cell.length_a   1.000
_cell.length_b   1.000
_cell.length_c   1.000
_cell.angle_alpha   90.00
_cell.angle_beta   90.00
_cell.angle_gamma   90.00
#
_symmetry.space_group_name_H-M   'P 1'
#
loop_
_entity.id
_entity.type
_entity.pdbx_description
1 polymer ?
#
loop_
_entity_poly.entity_id
_entity_poly.type
_entity_poly.pdbx_seq_one_letter_code
_entity_poly.pdbx_strand_id
1 'polypeptide(L)'
;MLPQLFILERLRRLKASQAAAGAGATATAPSPAAIPDSHPQTPATHPPESWLRAQGRNLLYLVAGVFSAALGLEAFILPNGLFDGGVTGISLLAARLIHLPLSVFLVVLNLPFIWLGYKQLGRGFALRALAAILGLALVLVVVPFPVITQDKMLIAVFGGFFLGAGIGLAMRGGGVLDGTEILAVYLSRKASLSVGDFVLVLNILIFIVVAVVLSVQTALYSILTYLAASKTIEFVVNGIEEYTGVTIISEHSDAIRRALTERLGRGVTVYAGHRGYGSRGEQPDPIDIVFTVVTRLEVSQVTTEVNRLDPRAFIIMHSVNEAKGGMVKKRALH
;
A
#
# COMPACT_ATOMS: atom_id res chain seq x y z
N MET A 1 24.01 -23.04 -19.48
CA MET A 1 25.44 -22.95 -19.09
C MET A 1 26.25 -21.85 -19.82
N LEU A 2 25.64 -21.00 -20.68
CA LEU A 2 26.33 -19.92 -21.41
C LEU A 2 26.29 -18.49 -20.81
N PRO A 3 25.40 -18.09 -19.88
CA PRO A 3 25.37 -16.69 -19.42
C PRO A 3 26.49 -16.33 -18.42
N GLN A 4 27.17 -17.31 -17.81
CA GLN A 4 28.23 -17.04 -16.83
C GLN A 4 29.59 -16.71 -17.47
N LEU A 5 29.91 -17.22 -18.67
CA LEU A 5 31.16 -16.89 -19.36
C LEU A 5 31.18 -15.43 -19.87
N PHE A 6 30.03 -14.90 -20.29
CA PHE A 6 29.93 -13.53 -20.82
C PHE A 6 30.18 -12.46 -19.75
N ILE A 7 29.77 -12.73 -18.51
CA ILE A 7 30.00 -11.83 -17.36
C ILE A 7 31.48 -11.82 -16.96
N LEU A 8 32.15 -12.99 -17.01
CA LEU A 8 33.57 -13.13 -16.67
C LEU A 8 34.50 -12.44 -17.69
N GLU A 9 34.20 -12.49 -18.99
CA GLU A 9 34.97 -11.74 -19.99
C GLU A 9 34.80 -10.22 -19.85
N ARG A 10 33.59 -9.76 -19.51
CA ARG A 10 33.32 -8.32 -19.30
C ARG A 10 34.08 -7.78 -18.09
N LEU A 11 34.17 -8.56 -17.02
CA LEU A 11 34.96 -8.23 -15.83
C LEU A 11 36.48 -8.22 -16.09
N ARG A 12 36.98 -9.11 -16.96
CA ARG A 12 38.41 -9.09 -17.36
C ARG A 12 38.76 -7.87 -18.20
N ARG A 13 37.90 -7.44 -19.14
CA ARG A 13 38.12 -6.23 -19.94
C ARG A 13 38.07 -4.94 -19.10
N LEU A 14 37.20 -4.88 -18.09
CA LEU A 14 37.13 -3.75 -17.16
C LEU A 14 38.38 -3.63 -16.29
N LYS A 15 38.92 -4.76 -15.78
CA LYS A 15 40.18 -4.74 -15.02
C LYS A 15 41.39 -4.37 -15.88
N ALA A 16 41.44 -4.80 -17.14
CA ALA A 16 42.50 -4.41 -18.06
C ALA A 16 42.44 -2.90 -18.43
N SER A 17 41.24 -2.34 -18.57
CA SER A 17 41.04 -0.90 -18.83
C SER A 17 41.41 -0.03 -17.61
N GLN A 18 41.14 -0.49 -16.39
CA GLN A 18 41.55 0.23 -15.18
C GLN A 18 43.06 0.17 -14.93
N ALA A 19 43.72 -0.94 -15.29
CA ALA A 19 45.17 -1.05 -15.20
C ALA A 19 45.90 -0.14 -16.21
N ALA A 20 45.32 0.08 -17.40
CA ALA A 20 45.87 0.98 -18.40
C ALA A 20 45.67 2.47 -18.07
N ALA A 21 44.62 2.83 -17.32
CA ALA A 21 44.34 4.22 -16.92
C ALA A 21 45.24 4.74 -15.78
N GLY A 22 46.00 3.86 -15.10
CA GLY A 22 46.88 4.23 -13.99
C GLY A 22 48.28 4.72 -14.38
N ALA A 23 48.65 4.74 -15.67
CA ALA A 23 50.04 4.94 -16.11
C ALA A 23 50.32 6.28 -16.83
N GLY A 24 49.41 7.24 -16.86
CA GLY A 24 49.71 8.52 -17.50
C GLY A 24 48.69 9.62 -17.23
N ALA A 25 48.96 10.44 -16.21
CA ALA A 25 48.50 11.83 -16.13
C ALA A 25 49.11 12.52 -14.89
N THR A 26 50.34 13.01 -15.02
CA THR A 26 50.83 14.15 -14.23
C THR A 26 50.20 15.43 -14.80
N ALA A 27 49.14 15.92 -14.18
CA ALA A 27 48.65 17.28 -14.37
C ALA A 27 48.01 17.78 -13.06
N THR A 28 48.56 18.87 -12.56
CA THR A 28 48.19 19.61 -11.35
C THR A 28 46.72 20.00 -11.31
N ALA A 29 45.96 19.42 -10.37
CA ALA A 29 44.66 19.92 -9.93
C ALA A 29 44.86 20.72 -8.62
N PRO A 30 44.12 21.83 -8.39
CA PRO A 30 44.22 22.56 -7.13
C PRO A 30 43.63 21.71 -5.99
N SER A 31 44.30 21.76 -4.84
CA SER A 31 43.93 21.03 -3.62
C SER A 31 42.48 21.35 -3.20
N PRO A 32 41.61 20.36 -2.95
CA PRO A 32 40.30 20.62 -2.38
C PRO A 32 40.49 21.12 -0.94
N ALA A 33 39.85 22.24 -0.61
CA ALA A 33 39.85 22.81 0.73
C ALA A 33 39.48 21.73 1.76
N ALA A 34 40.31 21.60 2.80
CA ALA A 34 40.11 20.65 3.87
C ALA A 34 38.73 20.84 4.51
N ILE A 35 37.92 19.78 4.47
CA ILE A 35 36.69 19.67 5.28
C ILE A 35 37.16 19.59 6.75
N PRO A 36 36.67 20.43 7.67
CA PRO A 36 37.10 20.35 9.07
C PRO A 36 36.71 18.99 9.65
N ASP A 37 37.63 18.37 10.39
CA ASP A 37 37.43 17.09 11.07
C ASP A 37 36.18 17.13 11.95
N SER A 38 35.07 16.58 11.47
CA SER A 38 33.91 16.30 12.31
C SER A 38 34.23 15.05 13.12
N HIS A 39 34.66 15.23 14.37
CA HIS A 39 34.74 14.14 15.34
C HIS A 39 33.44 13.32 15.30
N PRO A 40 33.51 11.97 15.29
CA PRO A 40 32.31 11.14 15.36
C PRO A 40 31.61 11.39 16.69
N GLN A 41 30.55 12.19 16.64
CA GLN A 41 29.67 12.39 17.79
C GLN A 41 29.06 11.04 18.15
N THR A 42 29.31 10.57 19.37
CA THR A 42 28.60 9.44 19.96
C THR A 42 27.09 9.70 19.86
N PRO A 43 26.28 8.76 19.35
CA PRO A 43 24.86 9.00 19.16
C PRO A 43 24.19 9.26 20.52
N ALA A 44 23.47 10.38 20.61
CA ALA A 44 22.75 10.79 21.80
C ALA A 44 21.80 9.69 22.30
N THR A 45 21.80 9.43 23.60
CA THR A 45 21.09 8.34 24.29
C THR A 45 19.60 8.60 24.55
N HIS A 46 19.05 9.73 24.06
CA HIS A 46 17.64 10.06 24.22
C HIS A 46 16.93 10.06 22.86
N PRO A 47 15.79 9.37 22.72
CA PRO A 47 15.03 9.43 21.48
C PRO A 47 14.57 10.88 21.25
N PRO A 48 14.79 11.46 20.06
CA PRO A 48 14.42 12.83 19.77
C PRO A 48 12.90 13.04 19.94
N GLU A 49 12.44 14.24 20.29
CA GLU A 49 11.01 14.54 20.53
C GLU A 49 10.07 14.09 19.39
N SER A 50 10.58 14.06 18.16
CA SER A 50 9.89 13.54 16.98
C SER A 50 9.55 12.05 17.08
N TRP A 51 10.37 11.26 17.76
CA TRP A 51 10.15 9.83 18.01
C TRP A 51 9.01 9.61 19.00
N LEU A 52 8.96 10.36 20.10
CA LEU A 52 7.88 10.26 21.10
C LEU A 52 6.53 10.65 20.51
N ARG A 53 6.48 11.74 19.72
CA ARG A 53 5.26 12.15 18.99
C ARG A 53 4.81 11.09 17.99
N ALA A 54 5.75 10.44 17.30
CA ALA A 54 5.44 9.35 16.38
C ALA A 54 4.88 8.11 17.10
N GLN A 55 5.42 7.73 18.26
CA GLN A 55 4.89 6.61 19.05
C GLN A 55 3.49 6.90 19.59
N GLY A 56 3.24 8.12 20.10
CA GLY A 56 1.91 8.52 20.57
C GLY A 56 0.86 8.46 19.47
N ARG A 57 1.20 8.93 18.26
CA ARG A 57 0.32 8.83 17.09
C ARG A 57 0.03 7.38 16.69
N ASN A 58 1.05 6.52 16.70
CA ASN A 58 0.87 5.11 16.38
C ASN A 58 -0.05 4.41 17.38
N LEU A 59 0.12 4.71 18.68
CA LEU A 59 -0.75 4.19 19.73
C LEU A 59 -2.20 4.67 19.56
N LEU A 60 -2.41 5.95 19.23
CA LEU A 60 -3.73 6.49 18.96
C LEU A 60 -4.42 5.75 17.80
N TYR A 61 -3.69 5.50 16.71
CA TYR A 61 -4.21 4.72 15.58
C TYR A 61 -4.55 3.27 15.96
N LEU A 62 -3.71 2.63 16.78
CA LEU A 62 -3.96 1.28 17.29
C LEU A 62 -5.23 1.22 18.15
N VAL A 63 -5.37 2.14 19.11
CA VAL A 63 -6.54 2.20 19.99
C VAL A 63 -7.81 2.50 19.19
N ALA A 64 -7.79 3.54 18.35
CA ALA A 64 -8.93 3.86 17.49
C ALA A 64 -9.30 2.69 16.56
N GLY A 65 -8.28 2.01 16.02
CA GLY A 65 -8.45 0.82 15.18
C GLY A 65 -9.14 -0.32 15.92
N VAL A 66 -8.70 -0.63 17.14
CA VAL A 66 -9.30 -1.66 18.01
C VAL A 66 -10.76 -1.36 18.31
N PHE A 67 -11.10 -0.13 18.71
CA PHE A 67 -12.49 0.24 19.02
C PHE A 67 -13.38 0.22 17.78
N SER A 68 -12.88 0.68 16.63
CA SER A 68 -13.63 0.62 15.37
C SER A 68 -13.88 -0.82 14.92
N ALA A 69 -12.87 -1.70 15.02
CA ALA A 69 -13.01 -3.11 14.68
C ALA A 69 -13.99 -3.83 15.62
N ALA A 70 -13.90 -3.55 16.93
CA ALA A 70 -14.81 -4.10 17.92
C ALA A 70 -16.26 -3.66 17.67
N LEU A 71 -16.48 -2.39 17.30
CA LEU A 71 -17.79 -1.88 16.92
C LEU A 71 -18.34 -2.62 15.68
N GLY A 72 -17.53 -2.80 14.64
CA GLY A 72 -17.93 -3.52 13.43
C GLY A 72 -18.29 -4.99 13.71
N LEU A 73 -17.49 -5.66 14.55
CA LEU A 73 -17.74 -7.05 14.94
C LEU A 73 -18.98 -7.18 15.81
N GLU A 74 -19.03 -6.49 16.95
CA GLU A 74 -20.01 -6.74 18.00
C GLU A 74 -21.36 -6.07 17.71
N ALA A 75 -21.39 -4.89 17.08
CA ALA A 75 -22.65 -4.19 16.81
C ALA A 75 -23.35 -4.66 15.52
N PHE A 76 -22.61 -5.29 14.60
CA PHE A 76 -23.12 -5.68 13.28
C PHE A 76 -22.91 -7.17 12.98
N ILE A 77 -21.66 -7.63 12.87
CA ILE A 77 -21.33 -8.93 12.26
C ILE A 77 -21.74 -10.11 13.15
N LEU A 78 -21.32 -10.09 14.42
CA LEU A 78 -21.44 -11.20 15.37
C LEU A 78 -22.91 -11.50 15.74
N PRO A 79 -23.78 -10.52 16.07
CA PRO A 79 -25.18 -10.79 16.41
C PRO A 79 -25.98 -11.41 15.25
N ASN A 80 -25.58 -11.15 14.02
CA ASN A 80 -26.32 -11.52 12.81
C ASN A 80 -25.73 -12.75 12.10
N GLY A 81 -24.69 -13.36 12.67
CA GLY A 81 -24.06 -14.57 12.12
C GLY A 81 -23.47 -14.36 10.73
N LEU A 82 -22.98 -13.16 10.43
CA LEU A 82 -22.14 -12.91 9.26
C LEU A 82 -20.67 -13.18 9.59
N PHE A 83 -19.86 -13.34 8.55
CA PHE A 83 -18.44 -13.61 8.67
C PHE A 83 -17.65 -12.56 7.91
N ASP A 84 -16.47 -12.25 8.41
CA ASP A 84 -15.43 -11.57 7.63
C ASP A 84 -14.51 -12.63 6.98
N GLY A 85 -13.59 -12.17 6.14
CA GLY A 85 -12.45 -12.96 5.73
C GLY A 85 -11.42 -13.13 6.86
N GLY A 86 -10.29 -13.75 6.52
CA GLY A 86 -9.12 -13.73 7.37
C GLY A 86 -9.16 -14.70 8.55
N VAL A 87 -8.24 -14.52 9.51
CA VAL A 87 -8.23 -15.25 10.79
C VAL A 87 -9.46 -14.87 11.59
N THR A 88 -9.98 -13.65 11.42
CA THR A 88 -11.22 -13.19 12.05
C THR A 88 -12.41 -14.05 11.62
N GLY A 89 -12.55 -14.30 10.32
CA GLY A 89 -13.57 -15.19 9.75
C GLY A 89 -13.46 -16.63 10.27
N ILE A 90 -12.26 -17.19 10.30
CA ILE A 90 -12.00 -18.53 10.86
C ILE A 90 -12.35 -18.55 12.35
N SER A 91 -12.03 -17.50 13.10
CA SER A 91 -12.32 -17.37 14.53
C SER A 91 -13.82 -17.30 14.80
N LEU A 92 -14.58 -16.56 13.98
CA LEU A 92 -16.04 -16.52 14.03
C LEU A 92 -16.66 -17.88 13.75
N LEU A 93 -16.16 -18.60 12.74
CA LEU A 93 -16.64 -19.94 12.41
C LEU A 93 -16.36 -20.93 13.54
N ALA A 94 -15.14 -20.91 14.10
CA ALA A 94 -14.75 -21.75 15.23
C ALA A 94 -15.58 -21.43 16.48
N ALA A 95 -15.79 -20.15 16.79
CA ALA A 95 -16.65 -19.72 17.90
C ALA A 95 -18.09 -20.23 17.75
N ARG A 96 -18.61 -20.24 16.52
CA ARG A 96 -19.96 -20.73 16.24
C ARG A 96 -20.09 -22.25 16.41
N LEU A 97 -19.06 -23.02 16.05
CA LEU A 97 -19.08 -24.48 16.11
C LEU A 97 -18.71 -25.05 17.50
N ILE A 98 -17.77 -24.40 18.19
CA ILE A 98 -17.19 -24.89 19.45
C ILE A 98 -17.85 -24.21 20.67
N HIS A 99 -18.67 -23.17 20.44
CA HIS A 99 -19.37 -22.40 21.48
C HIS A 99 -18.43 -21.73 22.51
N LEU A 100 -17.16 -21.51 22.14
CA LEU A 100 -16.22 -20.68 22.89
C LEU A 100 -16.30 -19.23 22.39
N PRO A 101 -15.95 -18.24 23.24
CA PRO A 101 -16.03 -16.84 22.87
C PRO A 101 -15.04 -16.50 21.75
N LEU A 102 -15.45 -15.62 20.84
CA LEU A 102 -14.64 -15.15 19.71
C LEU A 102 -13.26 -14.63 20.16
N SER A 103 -13.23 -13.92 21.30
CA SER A 103 -12.00 -13.34 21.86
C SER A 103 -10.90 -14.37 22.08
N VAL A 104 -11.24 -15.60 22.47
CA VAL A 104 -10.27 -16.69 22.67
C VAL A 104 -9.70 -17.16 21.33
N PHE A 105 -10.56 -17.38 20.33
CA PHE A 105 -10.11 -17.80 19.00
C PHE A 105 -9.27 -16.74 18.31
N LEU A 106 -9.64 -15.46 18.44
CA LEU A 106 -8.84 -14.36 17.90
C LEU A 106 -7.41 -14.39 18.42
N VAL A 107 -7.21 -14.60 19.72
CA VAL A 107 -5.85 -14.66 20.27
C VAL A 107 -5.15 -15.93 19.81
N VAL A 108 -5.75 -17.10 20.02
CA VAL A 108 -5.11 -18.40 19.80
C VAL A 108 -4.77 -18.61 18.31
N LEU A 109 -5.70 -18.34 17.41
CA LEU A 109 -5.51 -18.54 15.98
C LEU A 109 -4.56 -17.49 15.38
N ASN A 110 -4.43 -16.31 15.98
CA ASN A 110 -3.46 -15.31 15.53
C ASN A 110 -2.02 -15.56 16.00
N LEU A 111 -1.79 -16.25 17.13
CA LEU A 111 -0.44 -16.55 17.64
C LEU A 111 0.55 -17.09 16.60
N PRO A 112 0.22 -18.10 15.77
CA PRO A 112 1.15 -18.59 14.74
C PRO A 112 1.52 -17.51 13.72
N PHE A 113 0.57 -16.65 13.34
CA PHE A 113 0.82 -15.55 12.41
C PHE A 113 1.64 -14.43 13.03
N ILE A 114 1.41 -14.10 14.31
CA ILE A 114 2.23 -13.14 15.05
C ILE A 114 3.68 -13.64 15.16
N TRP A 115 3.88 -14.94 15.43
CA TRP A 115 5.22 -15.54 15.46
C TRP A 115 5.91 -15.47 14.08
N LEU A 116 5.14 -15.72 13.02
CA LEU A 116 5.62 -15.56 11.65
C LEU A 116 5.99 -14.10 11.33
N GLY A 117 5.20 -13.15 11.84
CA GLY A 117 5.45 -11.71 11.75
C GLY A 117 6.70 -11.27 12.53
N TYR A 118 6.94 -11.84 13.72
CA TYR A 118 8.15 -11.60 14.50
C TYR A 118 9.41 -11.96 13.72
N LYS A 119 9.40 -13.08 12.99
CA LYS A 119 10.53 -13.52 12.18
C LYS A 119 10.78 -12.64 10.94
N GLN A 120 9.75 -12.01 10.38
CA GLN A 120 9.85 -11.30 9.09
C GLN A 120 9.88 -9.79 9.21
N LEU A 121 9.01 -9.22 10.05
CA LEU A 121 8.78 -7.78 10.20
C LEU A 121 9.46 -7.23 11.47
N GLY A 122 10.02 -8.12 12.28
CA GLY A 122 10.80 -7.79 13.47
C GLY A 122 9.96 -7.67 14.74
N ARG A 123 10.67 -7.49 15.86
CA ARG A 123 10.08 -7.53 17.21
C ARG A 123 9.04 -6.45 17.44
N GLY A 124 9.30 -5.23 16.98
CA GLY A 124 8.42 -4.07 17.21
C GLY A 124 7.04 -4.23 16.56
N PHE A 125 7.00 -4.75 15.33
CA PHE A 125 5.74 -5.03 14.63
C PHE A 125 4.95 -6.13 15.34
N ALA A 126 5.60 -7.24 15.70
CA ALA A 126 4.93 -8.36 16.35
C ALA A 126 4.34 -7.99 17.71
N LEU A 127 5.04 -7.18 18.50
CA LEU A 127 4.52 -6.69 19.78
C LEU A 127 3.30 -5.78 19.60
N ARG A 128 3.30 -4.91 18.59
CA ARG A 128 2.15 -4.05 18.28
C ARG A 128 0.95 -4.85 17.76
N ALA A 129 1.18 -5.84 16.89
CA ALA A 129 0.13 -6.74 16.41
C ALA A 129 -0.48 -7.55 17.56
N LEU A 130 0.37 -8.12 18.43
CA LEU A 130 -0.09 -8.82 19.63
C LEU A 130 -0.89 -7.90 20.55
N ALA A 131 -0.41 -6.68 20.81
CA ALA A 131 -1.14 -5.71 21.61
C ALA A 131 -2.49 -5.30 20.98
N ALA A 132 -2.55 -5.18 19.66
CA ALA A 132 -3.78 -4.86 18.94
C ALA A 132 -4.81 -5.99 19.05
N ILE A 133 -4.38 -7.24 18.85
CA ILE A 133 -5.23 -8.43 18.91
C ILE A 133 -5.71 -8.70 20.34
N LEU A 134 -4.83 -8.57 21.33
CA LEU A 134 -5.21 -8.66 22.74
C LEU A 134 -6.15 -7.52 23.14
N GLY A 135 -5.90 -6.30 22.64
CA GLY A 135 -6.77 -5.15 22.85
C GLY A 135 -8.16 -5.37 22.25
N LEU A 136 -8.25 -5.90 21.04
CA LEU A 136 -9.51 -6.25 20.39
C LEU A 136 -10.26 -7.33 21.19
N ALA A 137 -9.56 -8.41 21.56
CA ALA A 137 -10.14 -9.47 22.39
C ALA A 137 -10.66 -8.94 23.73
N LEU A 138 -9.95 -7.99 24.36
CA LEU A 138 -10.36 -7.36 25.61
C LEU A 138 -11.59 -6.46 25.42
N VAL A 139 -11.59 -5.60 24.40
CA VAL A 139 -12.71 -4.69 24.13
C VAL A 139 -13.98 -5.46 23.81
N LEU A 140 -13.90 -6.56 23.04
CA LEU A 140 -15.03 -7.44 22.76
C LEU A 140 -15.64 -8.08 24.02
N VAL A 141 -14.86 -8.26 25.10
CA VAL A 141 -15.34 -8.84 26.36
C VAL A 141 -15.86 -7.77 27.32
N VAL A 142 -15.22 -6.60 27.36
CA VAL A 142 -15.46 -5.57 28.39
C VAL A 142 -16.48 -4.53 27.95
N VAL A 143 -16.53 -4.20 26.66
CA VAL A 143 -17.35 -3.10 26.16
C VAL A 143 -18.63 -3.66 25.53
N PRO A 144 -19.80 -3.42 26.13
CA PRO A 144 -21.06 -3.81 25.50
C PRO A 144 -21.39 -2.84 24.36
N PHE A 145 -21.50 -3.38 23.15
CA PHE A 145 -21.99 -2.62 22.00
C PHE A 145 -23.47 -2.94 21.75
N PRO A 146 -24.34 -1.94 21.55
CA PRO A 146 -25.73 -2.19 21.19
C PRO A 146 -25.81 -2.72 19.76
N VAL A 147 -26.76 -3.62 19.50
CA VAL A 147 -27.05 -4.06 18.13
C VAL A 147 -27.73 -2.91 17.38
N ILE A 148 -27.08 -2.40 16.34
CA ILE A 148 -27.50 -1.17 15.65
C ILE A 148 -28.65 -1.46 14.66
N THR A 149 -28.59 -2.59 13.96
CA THR A 149 -29.59 -2.94 12.95
C THR A 149 -29.66 -4.45 12.73
N GLN A 150 -30.79 -4.89 12.19
CA GLN A 150 -31.08 -6.29 11.81
C GLN A 150 -31.14 -6.47 10.28
N ASP A 151 -31.02 -5.38 9.52
CA ASP A 151 -31.00 -5.45 8.05
C ASP A 151 -29.66 -6.00 7.56
N LYS A 152 -29.68 -7.19 6.94
CA LYS A 152 -28.47 -7.92 6.52
C LYS A 152 -27.58 -7.12 5.57
N MET A 153 -28.16 -6.24 4.75
CA MET A 153 -27.39 -5.42 3.81
C MET A 153 -26.68 -4.28 4.53
N LEU A 154 -27.38 -3.59 5.45
CA LEU A 154 -26.75 -2.58 6.31
C LEU A 154 -25.65 -3.20 7.19
N ILE A 155 -25.91 -4.38 7.75
CA ILE A 155 -24.93 -5.12 8.54
C ILE A 155 -23.68 -5.42 7.70
N ALA A 156 -23.84 -5.96 6.50
CA ALA A 156 -22.70 -6.31 5.66
C ALA A 156 -21.87 -5.06 5.30
N VAL A 157 -22.52 -3.98 4.88
CA VAL A 157 -21.83 -2.76 4.45
C VAL A 157 -21.18 -2.02 5.62
N PHE A 158 -21.92 -1.75 6.70
CA PHE A 158 -21.41 -0.98 7.83
C PHE A 158 -20.53 -1.81 8.76
N GLY A 159 -20.83 -3.10 8.96
CA GLY A 159 -19.96 -4.02 9.66
C GLY A 159 -18.60 -4.13 8.96
N GLY A 160 -18.61 -4.32 7.63
CA GLY A 160 -17.40 -4.29 6.82
C GLY A 160 -16.68 -2.95 6.90
N PHE A 161 -17.39 -1.82 6.80
CA PHE A 161 -16.80 -0.49 6.91
C PHE A 161 -16.08 -0.27 8.26
N PHE A 162 -16.74 -0.49 9.39
CA PHE A 162 -16.13 -0.26 10.70
C PHE A 162 -15.00 -1.25 11.00
N LEU A 163 -15.15 -2.51 10.59
CA LEU A 163 -14.10 -3.53 10.72
C LEU A 163 -12.89 -3.17 9.86
N GLY A 164 -13.11 -2.85 8.59
CA GLY A 164 -12.07 -2.45 7.65
C GLY A 164 -11.38 -1.14 8.06
N ALA A 165 -12.12 -0.17 8.58
CA ALA A 165 -11.56 1.05 9.15
C ALA A 165 -10.68 0.73 10.37
N GLY A 166 -11.12 -0.20 11.21
CA GLY A 166 -10.36 -0.66 12.37
C GLY A 166 -9.03 -1.31 11.99
N ILE A 167 -9.07 -2.25 11.04
CA ILE A 167 -7.89 -2.92 10.49
C ILE A 167 -6.95 -1.89 9.83
N GLY A 168 -7.48 -1.00 9.00
CA GLY A 168 -6.69 0.02 8.31
C GLY A 168 -6.02 1.01 9.28
N LEU A 169 -6.70 1.44 10.34
CA LEU A 169 -6.12 2.30 11.37
C LEU A 169 -5.01 1.56 12.14
N ALA A 170 -5.22 0.31 12.52
CA ALA A 170 -4.18 -0.49 13.16
C ALA A 170 -2.93 -0.65 12.28
N MET A 171 -3.11 -0.84 10.96
CA MET A 171 -2.03 -0.87 9.97
C MET A 171 -1.27 0.45 9.90
N ARG A 172 -1.95 1.61 9.94
CA ARG A 172 -1.28 2.92 10.04
C ARG A 172 -0.50 3.11 11.33
N GLY A 173 -0.95 2.49 12.42
CA GLY A 173 -0.23 2.41 13.70
C GLY A 173 0.96 1.45 13.69
N GLY A 174 1.19 0.73 12.58
CA GLY A 174 2.26 -0.25 12.43
C GLY A 174 2.00 -1.56 13.17
N GLY A 175 0.73 -1.90 13.43
CA GLY A 175 0.27 -3.21 13.89
C GLY A 175 -0.72 -3.81 12.90
N VAL A 176 -1.32 -4.94 13.24
CA VAL A 176 -2.32 -5.63 12.41
C VAL A 176 -3.33 -6.30 13.34
N LEU A 177 -4.61 -6.33 12.94
CA LEU A 177 -5.68 -7.00 13.68
C LEU A 177 -6.01 -8.40 13.15
N ASP A 178 -5.62 -8.71 11.91
CA ASP A 178 -5.83 -10.02 11.29
C ASP A 178 -4.52 -10.64 10.78
N GLY A 179 -4.19 -11.83 11.27
CA GLY A 179 -2.95 -12.54 10.94
C GLY A 179 -2.84 -12.98 9.48
N THR A 180 -3.93 -12.98 8.70
CA THR A 180 -3.88 -13.43 7.30
C THR A 180 -3.01 -12.55 6.43
N GLU A 181 -2.89 -11.28 6.75
CA GLU A 181 -2.08 -10.31 6.03
C GLU A 181 -0.59 -10.63 6.23
N ILE A 182 -0.22 -11.06 7.44
CA ILE A 182 1.14 -11.52 7.74
C ILE A 182 1.45 -12.81 6.97
N LEU A 183 0.48 -13.73 6.90
CA LEU A 183 0.61 -14.96 6.13
C LEU A 183 0.74 -14.67 4.62
N ALA A 184 -0.09 -13.77 4.09
CA ALA A 184 -0.09 -13.42 2.68
C ALA A 184 1.23 -12.79 2.25
N VAL A 185 1.81 -11.91 3.06
CA VAL A 185 3.15 -11.33 2.82
C VAL A 185 4.24 -12.41 2.83
N TYR A 186 4.11 -13.44 3.68
CA TYR A 186 5.07 -14.54 3.71
C TYR A 186 5.01 -15.39 2.44
N LEU A 187 3.79 -15.73 2.00
CA LEU A 187 3.57 -16.61 0.85
C LEU A 187 3.84 -15.89 -0.48
N SER A 188 3.51 -14.59 -0.57
CA SER A 188 3.76 -13.78 -1.77
C SER A 188 5.26 -13.63 -2.09
N ARG A 189 6.16 -13.84 -1.13
CA ARG A 189 7.60 -13.85 -1.39
C ARG A 189 8.10 -15.15 -2.03
N LYS A 190 7.29 -16.23 -1.96
CA LYS A 190 7.64 -17.56 -2.46
C LYS A 190 6.91 -17.93 -3.75
N ALA A 191 5.85 -17.20 -4.09
CA ALA A 191 5.06 -17.39 -5.30
C ALA A 191 5.00 -16.10 -6.12
N SER A 192 4.58 -16.20 -7.38
CA SER A 192 4.40 -15.06 -8.29
C SER A 192 3.11 -14.27 -8.05
N LEU A 193 2.31 -14.65 -7.05
CA LEU A 193 1.04 -14.00 -6.71
C LEU A 193 1.27 -12.78 -5.83
N SER A 194 0.43 -11.76 -6.00
CA SER A 194 0.45 -10.60 -5.12
C SER A 194 -0.08 -10.96 -3.72
N VAL A 195 0.20 -10.12 -2.72
CA VAL A 195 -0.34 -10.29 -1.36
C VAL A 195 -1.88 -10.31 -1.39
N GLY A 196 -2.49 -9.43 -2.20
CA GLY A 196 -3.93 -9.35 -2.36
C GLY A 196 -4.54 -10.62 -2.94
N ASP A 197 -3.88 -11.23 -3.94
CA ASP A 197 -4.34 -12.49 -4.54
C ASP A 197 -4.36 -13.63 -3.52
N PHE A 198 -3.34 -13.71 -2.66
CA PHE A 198 -3.29 -14.72 -1.59
C PHE A 198 -4.43 -14.55 -0.58
N VAL A 199 -4.69 -13.31 -0.13
CA VAL A 199 -5.79 -13.02 0.80
C VAL A 199 -7.13 -13.37 0.14
N LEU A 200 -7.32 -13.01 -1.12
CA LEU A 200 -8.54 -13.30 -1.87
C LEU A 200 -8.80 -14.80 -1.99
N VAL A 201 -7.78 -15.59 -2.40
CA VAL A 201 -7.92 -17.05 -2.52
C VAL A 201 -8.25 -17.68 -1.17
N LEU A 202 -7.58 -17.28 -0.10
CA LEU A 202 -7.86 -17.78 1.24
C LEU A 202 -9.30 -17.47 1.67
N ASN A 203 -9.77 -16.25 1.40
CA ASN A 203 -11.14 -15.85 1.74
C ASN A 203 -12.19 -16.58 0.91
N ILE A 204 -11.94 -16.83 -0.37
CA ILE A 204 -12.81 -17.67 -1.20
C ILE A 204 -12.98 -19.06 -0.58
N LEU A 205 -11.88 -19.68 -0.10
CA LEU A 205 -11.95 -20.97 0.57
C LEU A 205 -12.77 -20.90 1.87
N ILE A 206 -12.59 -19.86 2.68
CA ILE A 206 -13.37 -19.63 3.90
C ILE A 206 -14.87 -19.50 3.56
N PHE A 207 -15.22 -18.72 2.53
CA PHE A 207 -16.63 -18.51 2.15
C PHE A 207 -17.27 -19.76 1.55
N ILE A 208 -16.52 -20.61 0.85
CA ILE A 208 -17.01 -21.93 0.43
C ILE A 208 -17.35 -22.77 1.66
N VAL A 209 -16.50 -22.78 2.69
CA VAL A 209 -16.79 -23.50 3.95
C VAL A 209 -18.04 -22.92 4.62
N VAL A 210 -18.17 -21.59 4.69
CA VAL A 210 -19.37 -20.92 5.24
C VAL A 210 -20.63 -21.29 4.44
N ALA A 211 -20.54 -21.37 3.10
CA ALA A 211 -21.67 -21.72 2.25
C ALA A 211 -22.16 -23.15 2.49
N VAL A 212 -21.22 -24.09 2.69
CA VAL A 212 -21.51 -25.51 2.94
C VAL A 212 -21.98 -25.76 4.37
N VAL A 213 -21.37 -25.12 5.36
CA VAL A 213 -21.65 -25.37 6.79
C VAL A 213 -22.88 -24.60 7.28
N LEU A 214 -23.14 -23.40 6.74
CA LEU A 214 -24.21 -22.53 7.23
C LEU A 214 -25.28 -22.30 6.17
N SER A 215 -24.99 -21.47 5.16
CA SER A 215 -25.85 -21.28 4.00
C SER A 215 -25.15 -20.46 2.93
N VAL A 216 -25.56 -20.65 1.67
CA VAL A 216 -25.12 -19.82 0.54
C VAL A 216 -25.45 -18.34 0.78
N GLN A 217 -26.63 -18.03 1.36
CA GLN A 217 -27.02 -16.65 1.63
C GLN A 217 -26.08 -15.96 2.62
N THR A 218 -25.71 -16.64 3.71
CA THR A 218 -24.73 -16.14 4.68
C THR A 218 -23.37 -15.92 4.04
N ALA A 219 -22.93 -16.84 3.17
CA ALA A 219 -21.67 -16.69 2.45
C ALA A 219 -21.67 -15.46 1.51
N LEU A 220 -22.76 -15.22 0.77
CA LEU A 220 -22.89 -14.05 -0.11
C LEU A 220 -22.84 -12.73 0.67
N TYR A 221 -23.54 -12.64 1.81
CA TYR A 221 -23.44 -11.45 2.67
C TYR A 221 -22.06 -11.30 3.32
N SER A 222 -21.38 -12.41 3.63
CA SER A 222 -20.01 -12.38 4.17
C SER A 222 -19.01 -11.91 3.11
N ILE A 223 -19.17 -12.31 1.85
CA ILE A 223 -18.41 -11.78 0.71
C ILE A 223 -18.64 -10.26 0.59
N LEU A 224 -19.88 -9.80 0.68
CA LEU A 224 -20.19 -8.36 0.64
C LEU A 224 -19.54 -7.61 1.81
N THR A 225 -19.57 -8.19 3.02
CA THR A 225 -18.92 -7.65 4.22
C THR A 225 -17.42 -7.51 4.00
N TYR A 226 -16.77 -8.56 3.49
CA TYR A 226 -15.35 -8.54 3.17
C TYR A 226 -14.99 -7.53 2.08
N LEU A 227 -15.80 -7.39 1.03
CA LEU A 227 -15.56 -6.39 -0.02
C LEU A 227 -15.64 -4.97 0.54
N ALA A 228 -16.62 -4.69 1.41
CA ALA A 228 -16.74 -3.41 2.11
C ALA A 228 -15.53 -3.17 3.04
N ALA A 229 -15.10 -4.19 3.79
CA ALA A 229 -13.92 -4.10 4.65
C ALA A 229 -12.64 -3.86 3.87
N SER A 230 -12.38 -4.64 2.82
CA SER A 230 -11.20 -4.52 1.95
C SER A 230 -11.11 -3.14 1.32
N LYS A 231 -12.22 -2.60 0.80
CA LYS A 231 -12.26 -1.24 0.24
C LYS A 231 -12.02 -0.17 1.30
N THR A 232 -12.53 -0.37 2.52
CA THR A 232 -12.31 0.57 3.62
C THR A 232 -10.86 0.52 4.13
N ILE A 233 -10.24 -0.65 4.19
CA ILE A 233 -8.81 -0.80 4.52
C ILE A 233 -7.97 -0.04 3.50
N GLU A 234 -8.21 -0.27 2.21
CA GLU A 234 -7.51 0.42 1.12
C GLU A 234 -7.62 1.95 1.27
N PHE A 235 -8.85 2.44 1.50
CA PHE A 235 -9.12 3.86 1.71
C PHE A 235 -8.41 4.43 2.95
N VAL A 236 -8.42 3.72 4.08
CA VAL A 236 -7.82 4.21 5.32
C VAL A 236 -6.29 4.19 5.26
N VAL A 237 -5.70 3.11 4.73
CA VAL A 237 -4.24 2.91 4.67
C VAL A 237 -3.61 3.78 3.60
N ASN A 238 -4.12 3.71 2.36
CA ASN A 238 -3.53 4.40 1.22
C ASN A 238 -4.11 5.81 1.01
N GLY A 239 -5.23 6.13 1.66
CA GLY A 239 -5.95 7.36 1.42
C GLY A 239 -6.74 7.32 0.11
N ILE A 240 -7.25 8.48 -0.29
CA ILE A 240 -7.77 8.69 -1.63
C ILE A 240 -6.57 8.95 -2.53
N GLU A 241 -6.39 8.16 -3.59
CA GLU A 241 -5.46 8.49 -4.67
C GLU A 241 -5.85 9.84 -5.27
N GLU A 242 -5.22 10.90 -4.77
CA GLU A 242 -5.61 12.27 -5.13
C GLU A 242 -4.99 12.68 -6.46
N TYR A 243 -3.80 12.16 -6.77
CA TYR A 243 -3.00 12.56 -7.92
C TYR A 243 -2.79 11.42 -8.93
N THR A 244 -2.77 11.79 -10.19
CA THR A 244 -2.46 10.94 -11.33
C THR A 244 -1.28 11.55 -12.08
N GLY A 245 -0.22 10.76 -12.23
CA GLY A 245 0.89 11.08 -13.13
C GLY A 245 0.45 10.76 -14.55
N VAL A 246 0.55 11.75 -15.43
CA VAL A 246 0.18 11.64 -16.83
C VAL A 246 1.44 11.86 -17.66
N THR A 247 1.87 10.80 -18.34
CA THR A 247 2.98 10.82 -19.28
C THR A 247 2.40 10.82 -20.69
N ILE A 248 2.79 11.80 -21.50
CA ILE A 248 2.27 12.04 -22.84
C ILE A 248 3.44 11.98 -23.82
N ILE A 249 3.34 11.08 -24.80
CA ILE A 249 4.33 10.88 -25.85
C ILE A 249 3.64 11.23 -27.17
N SER A 250 4.13 12.28 -27.84
CA SER A 250 3.53 12.83 -29.06
C SER A 250 4.55 13.63 -29.87
N GLU A 251 4.38 13.65 -31.19
CA GLU A 251 5.14 14.53 -32.10
C GLU A 251 4.82 16.02 -31.89
N HIS A 252 3.68 16.32 -31.25
CA HIS A 252 3.21 17.66 -30.94
C HIS A 252 3.45 18.05 -29.46
N SER A 253 4.51 17.50 -28.85
CA SER A 253 4.89 17.69 -27.45
C SER A 253 4.96 19.16 -27.01
N ASP A 254 5.51 20.05 -27.85
CA ASP A 254 5.63 21.50 -27.57
C ASP A 254 4.27 22.22 -27.53
N ALA A 255 3.34 21.83 -28.41
CA ALA A 255 1.99 22.38 -28.43
C ALA A 255 1.20 21.91 -27.20
N ILE A 256 1.35 20.62 -26.84
CA ILE A 256 0.76 20.02 -25.66
C ILE A 256 1.32 20.69 -24.39
N ARG A 257 2.65 20.84 -24.27
CA ARG A 257 3.29 21.52 -23.13
C ARG A 257 2.66 22.89 -22.90
N ARG A 258 2.59 23.73 -23.94
CA ARG A 258 2.01 25.08 -23.86
C ARG A 258 0.54 25.04 -23.46
N ALA A 259 -0.26 24.15 -24.04
CA ALA A 259 -1.67 24.04 -23.67
C ALA A 259 -1.85 23.65 -22.19
N LEU A 260 -1.04 22.71 -21.69
CA LEU A 260 -1.11 22.30 -20.30
C LEU A 260 -0.63 23.40 -19.33
N THR A 261 0.46 24.11 -19.66
CA THR A 261 0.99 25.17 -18.79
C THR A 261 0.17 26.46 -18.84
N GLU A 262 -0.20 26.92 -20.04
CA GLU A 262 -0.79 28.25 -20.24
C GLU A 262 -2.32 28.23 -20.17
N ARG A 263 -2.98 27.19 -20.69
CA ARG A 263 -4.46 27.10 -20.68
C ARG A 263 -4.98 26.41 -19.42
N LEU A 264 -4.34 25.33 -19.01
CA LEU A 264 -4.79 24.53 -17.85
C LEU A 264 -4.05 24.90 -16.55
N GLY A 265 -3.00 25.72 -16.61
CA GLY A 265 -2.24 26.16 -15.43
C GLY A 265 -1.51 25.02 -14.72
N ARG A 266 -1.04 24.00 -15.45
CA ARG A 266 -0.43 22.79 -14.88
C ARG A 266 1.09 22.80 -15.02
N GLY A 267 1.76 22.36 -13.95
CA GLY A 267 3.20 22.16 -13.97
C GLY A 267 3.54 20.97 -14.86
N VAL A 268 4.44 21.19 -15.81
CA VAL A 268 4.91 20.19 -16.75
C VAL A 268 6.42 20.02 -16.62
N THR A 269 6.89 18.78 -16.68
CA THR A 269 8.30 18.42 -16.86
C THR A 269 8.46 17.73 -18.20
N VAL A 270 9.52 18.04 -18.94
CA VAL A 270 9.83 17.40 -20.22
C VAL A 270 11.00 16.43 -20.03
N TYR A 271 10.83 15.17 -20.41
CA TYR A 271 11.91 14.20 -20.49
C TYR A 271 12.39 14.09 -21.93
N ALA A 272 13.71 14.08 -22.13
CA ALA A 272 14.31 13.85 -23.45
C ALA A 272 14.36 12.34 -23.75
N GLY A 273 13.55 11.88 -24.71
CA GLY A 273 13.62 10.53 -25.27
C GLY A 273 14.58 10.51 -26.46
N HIS A 274 15.55 9.59 -26.48
CA HIS A 274 16.55 9.55 -27.57
C HIS A 274 16.14 8.71 -28.79
N ARG A 275 15.41 7.62 -28.57
CA ARG A 275 14.94 6.70 -29.62
C ARG A 275 13.66 6.02 -29.16
N GLY A 276 12.84 5.58 -30.10
CA GLY A 276 11.64 4.79 -29.83
C GLY A 276 11.35 3.79 -30.94
N TYR A 277 10.42 2.89 -30.67
CA TYR A 277 9.83 2.03 -31.70
C TYR A 277 8.32 2.07 -31.52
N GLY A 278 7.62 2.57 -32.53
CA GLY A 278 6.18 2.76 -32.49
C GLY A 278 5.46 2.03 -33.62
N SER A 279 4.16 2.26 -33.73
CA SER A 279 3.34 1.70 -34.81
C SER A 279 3.78 2.13 -36.22
N ARG A 280 4.66 3.14 -36.33
CA ARG A 280 5.24 3.64 -37.60
C ARG A 280 6.68 3.16 -37.85
N GLY A 281 7.22 2.27 -37.01
CA GLY A 281 8.57 1.72 -37.12
C GLY A 281 9.56 2.32 -36.11
N GLU A 282 10.87 2.19 -36.40
CA GLU A 282 11.91 2.86 -35.62
C GLU A 282 11.73 4.37 -35.70
N GLN A 283 11.76 5.02 -34.54
CA GLN A 283 11.79 6.46 -34.42
C GLN A 283 13.24 6.87 -34.09
N PRO A 284 14.03 7.25 -35.11
CA PRO A 284 15.45 7.55 -34.93
C PRO A 284 15.68 8.92 -34.28
N ASP A 285 14.70 9.83 -34.39
CA ASP A 285 14.80 11.19 -33.86
C ASP A 285 14.46 11.26 -32.36
N PRO A 286 15.11 12.17 -31.61
CA PRO A 286 14.73 12.45 -30.24
C PRO A 286 13.27 12.92 -30.13
N ILE A 287 12.57 12.43 -29.11
CA ILE A 287 11.18 12.81 -28.82
C ILE A 287 11.09 13.36 -27.39
N ASP A 288 10.41 14.49 -27.26
CA ASP A 288 10.12 15.07 -25.95
C ASP A 288 8.89 14.39 -25.35
N ILE A 289 9.06 13.86 -24.14
CA ILE A 289 8.00 13.22 -23.37
C ILE A 289 7.49 14.22 -22.34
N VAL A 290 6.21 14.57 -22.43
CA VAL A 290 5.56 15.52 -21.53
C VAL A 290 5.03 14.80 -20.31
N PHE A 291 5.46 15.19 -19.12
CA PHE A 291 4.99 14.63 -17.85
C PHE A 291 4.32 15.71 -17.00
N THR A 292 3.14 15.41 -16.48
CA THR A 292 2.40 16.27 -15.55
C THR A 292 1.78 15.46 -14.43
N VAL A 293 1.66 16.07 -13.26
CA VAL A 293 0.90 15.50 -12.14
C VAL A 293 -0.36 16.34 -11.95
N VAL A 294 -1.52 15.72 -12.05
CA VAL A 294 -2.82 16.37 -11.91
C VAL A 294 -3.71 15.61 -10.95
N THR A 295 -4.78 16.23 -10.46
CA THR A 295 -5.74 15.50 -9.63
C THR A 295 -6.63 14.58 -10.47
N ARG A 296 -7.24 13.56 -9.85
CA ARG A 296 -8.14 12.62 -10.52
C ARG A 296 -9.28 13.30 -11.30
N LEU A 297 -9.78 14.44 -10.79
CA LEU A 297 -10.84 15.23 -11.44
C LEU A 297 -10.35 15.99 -12.68
N GLU A 298 -9.06 16.27 -12.75
CA GLU A 298 -8.43 17.07 -13.82
C GLU A 298 -7.90 16.21 -14.96
N VAL A 299 -7.75 14.89 -14.74
CA VAL A 299 -7.33 13.93 -15.77
C VAL A 299 -8.15 14.07 -17.03
N SER A 300 -9.49 14.11 -16.92
CA SER A 300 -10.35 14.24 -18.11
C SER A 300 -10.07 15.52 -18.89
N GLN A 301 -9.81 16.64 -18.22
CA GLN A 301 -9.52 17.90 -18.89
C GLN A 301 -8.19 17.84 -19.66
N VAL A 302 -7.16 17.26 -19.03
CA VAL A 302 -5.85 17.04 -19.66
C VAL A 302 -5.99 16.13 -20.89
N THR A 303 -6.63 14.97 -20.74
CA THR A 303 -6.79 14.01 -21.84
C THR A 303 -7.59 14.59 -23.00
N THR A 304 -8.66 15.34 -22.73
CA THR A 304 -9.44 16.01 -23.78
C THR A 304 -8.61 17.04 -24.53
N GLU A 305 -7.82 17.87 -23.83
CA GLU A 305 -6.98 18.88 -24.48
C GLU A 305 -5.84 18.26 -25.29
N VAL A 306 -5.21 17.19 -24.78
CA VAL A 306 -4.19 16.43 -25.53
C VAL A 306 -4.81 15.82 -26.78
N ASN A 307 -5.94 15.13 -26.67
CA ASN A 307 -6.62 14.51 -27.82
C ASN A 307 -7.08 15.54 -28.86
N ARG A 308 -7.40 16.77 -28.45
CA ARG A 308 -7.74 17.87 -29.36
C ARG A 308 -6.54 18.32 -30.21
N LEU A 309 -5.34 18.29 -29.64
CA LEU A 309 -4.10 18.69 -30.30
C LEU A 309 -3.49 17.55 -31.12
N ASP A 310 -3.49 16.34 -30.56
CA ASP A 310 -2.98 15.15 -31.21
C ASP A 310 -3.82 13.91 -30.81
N PRO A 311 -4.77 13.49 -31.66
CA PRO A 311 -5.54 12.27 -31.45
C PRO A 311 -4.70 10.97 -31.45
N ARG A 312 -3.44 11.03 -31.91
CA ARG A 312 -2.51 9.89 -31.96
C ARG A 312 -1.52 9.89 -30.79
N ALA A 313 -1.64 10.82 -29.85
CA ALA A 313 -0.77 10.88 -28.68
C ALA A 313 -0.90 9.61 -27.83
N PHE A 314 0.23 9.08 -27.37
CA PHE A 314 0.25 7.95 -26.45
C PHE A 314 0.30 8.48 -25.01
N ILE A 315 -0.78 8.23 -24.26
CA ILE A 315 -0.96 8.75 -22.90
C ILE A 315 -0.91 7.57 -21.92
N ILE A 316 0.02 7.64 -20.98
CA ILE A 316 0.17 6.68 -19.88
C ILE A 316 -0.25 7.37 -18.59
N MET A 317 -1.16 6.76 -17.85
CA MET A 317 -1.62 7.25 -16.55
C MET A 317 -1.20 6.27 -15.46
N HIS A 318 -0.67 6.78 -14.36
CA HIS A 318 -0.36 6.00 -13.17
C HIS A 318 -0.76 6.75 -11.91
N SER A 319 -1.23 6.02 -10.90
CA SER A 319 -1.58 6.59 -9.61
C SER A 319 -0.33 7.08 -8.89
N VAL A 320 -0.41 8.29 -8.32
CA VAL A 320 0.67 8.90 -7.54
C VAL A 320 0.15 9.03 -6.10
N ASN A 321 0.69 8.20 -5.20
CA ASN A 321 0.24 8.11 -3.81
C ASN A 321 0.52 9.39 -3.02
N GLU A 322 1.66 10.05 -3.27
CA GLU A 322 2.04 11.27 -2.59
C GLU A 322 2.91 12.14 -3.50
N ALA A 323 2.59 13.44 -3.62
CA ALA A 323 3.43 14.43 -4.28
C ALA A 323 3.66 15.61 -3.31
N LYS A 324 4.91 16.04 -3.14
CA LYS A 324 5.29 17.14 -2.25
C LYS A 324 6.03 18.23 -3.02
N GLY A 325 5.60 19.48 -2.84
CA GLY A 325 6.18 20.66 -3.50
C GLY A 325 5.63 20.91 -4.91
N GLY A 326 6.21 21.88 -5.63
CA GLY A 326 5.86 22.24 -7.00
C GLY A 326 4.53 23.00 -7.17
N MET A 327 4.06 23.12 -8.42
CA MET A 327 2.78 23.74 -8.81
C MET A 327 1.56 22.82 -8.58
N VAL A 328 1.73 21.72 -7.86
CA VAL A 328 0.63 20.81 -7.53
C VAL A 328 -0.24 21.51 -6.49
N LYS A 329 -1.44 21.94 -6.90
CA LYS A 329 -2.39 22.59 -5.99
C LYS A 329 -2.66 21.65 -4.82
N LYS A 330 -2.24 22.03 -3.62
CA LYS A 330 -2.79 21.46 -2.39
C LYS A 330 -4.28 21.78 -2.39
N ARG A 331 -5.13 20.76 -2.36
CA ARG A 331 -6.55 20.99 -2.10
C ARG A 331 -6.66 21.60 -0.69
N ALA A 332 -7.39 22.70 -0.57
CA ALA A 332 -7.82 23.18 0.74
C ALA A 332 -8.71 22.08 1.31
N LEU A 333 -8.24 21.41 2.37
CA LEU A 333 -9.07 20.50 3.15
C LEU A 333 -10.25 21.32 3.66
N HIS A 334 -11.45 21.01 3.16
CA HIS A 334 -12.72 21.40 3.78
C HIS A 334 -13.17 20.28 4.70
#